data_AF-A0A381I582-F1
#
_entry.id   AF-A0A381I582-F1
#
_cell.length_a   1.000
_cell.length_b   1.000
_cell.length_c   1.000
_cell.angle_alpha   90.00
_cell.angle_beta   90.00
_cell.angle_gamma   90.00
#
_symmetry.space_group_name_H-M   'P 1'
#
loop_
_entity.id
_entity.type
_entity.pdbx_description
1 polymer ?
#
loop_
_entity_poly.entity_id
_entity_poly.type
_entity_poly.pdbx_seq_one_letter_code
_entity_poly.pdbx_strand_id
1 'polypeptide(L)'
;MEVTTTVVNAFHDINTNNPIFLGQGQAPTTVFEGGDVRNGLSGAIKDLANKLSVDDIEYNDMFATSSAAGGLKMTVHGLVYDMTVKAAKEAALGAGAVIRQITSGRIKRTDLNKIKEINPNIILIAGGVRLWRKRYSYL
;
A
#
# COMPACT_ATOMS: atom_id res chain seq x y z
N MET A 1 -16.65 -11.21 5.82
CA MET A 1 -15.92 -10.56 4.71
C MET A 1 -15.94 -9.08 4.99
N GLU A 2 -14.78 -8.45 5.20
CA GLU A 2 -14.69 -6.98 5.23
C GLU A 2 -14.92 -6.47 3.80
N VAL A 3 -16.03 -5.76 3.58
CA VAL A 3 -16.30 -5.12 2.31
C VAL A 3 -15.56 -3.78 2.33
N THR A 4 -14.49 -3.66 1.55
CA THR A 4 -13.85 -2.35 1.32
C THR A 4 -14.71 -1.54 0.36
N THR A 5 -14.85 -0.23 0.60
CA THR A 5 -15.66 0.69 -0.21
C THR A 5 -14.76 1.68 -0.96
N THR A 6 -15.06 1.92 -2.23
CA THR A 6 -14.47 3.00 -3.03
C THR A 6 -15.38 4.23 -2.92
N VAL A 7 -14.80 5.37 -2.57
CA VAL A 7 -15.51 6.64 -2.41
C VAL A 7 -14.94 7.66 -3.39
N VAL A 8 -15.80 8.40 -4.08
CA VAL A 8 -15.45 9.45 -5.04
C VAL A 8 -16.09 10.75 -4.60
N ASN A 9 -15.30 11.83 -4.57
CA ASN A 9 -15.76 13.18 -4.25
C ASN A 9 -15.57 14.06 -5.49
N ALA A 10 -16.61 14.77 -5.89
CA ALA A 10 -16.52 15.74 -6.98
C ALA A 10 -16.46 17.17 -6.46
N PHE A 11 -15.50 17.91 -7.00
CA PHE A 11 -15.32 19.33 -6.73
C PHE A 11 -15.26 20.08 -8.06
N HIS A 12 -15.92 21.24 -8.11
CA HIS A 12 -15.85 22.19 -9.20
C HIS A 12 -15.01 23.41 -8.78
N ASP A 13 -14.44 24.11 -9.74
CA ASP A 13 -13.72 25.37 -9.52
C ASP A 13 -12.57 25.31 -8.50
N ILE A 14 -11.91 24.15 -8.37
CA ILE A 14 -10.83 23.90 -7.41
C ILE A 14 -9.65 24.88 -7.57
N ASN A 15 -9.39 25.33 -8.79
CA ASN A 15 -8.29 26.25 -9.12
C ASN A 15 -8.68 27.73 -8.97
N THR A 16 -9.88 28.02 -8.45
CA THR A 16 -10.36 29.39 -8.23
C THR A 16 -10.47 29.68 -6.73
N ASN A 17 -10.83 30.93 -6.38
CA ASN A 17 -11.05 31.31 -4.98
C ASN A 17 -12.35 30.73 -4.38
N ASN A 18 -13.19 30.05 -5.17
CA ASN A 18 -14.48 29.52 -4.73
C ASN A 18 -14.65 28.04 -5.15
N PRO A 19 -13.92 27.10 -4.52
CA PRO A 19 -14.13 25.68 -4.78
C PRO A 19 -15.52 25.25 -4.31
N ILE A 20 -16.24 24.50 -5.16
CA ILE A 20 -17.60 24.02 -4.87
C ILE A 20 -17.56 22.50 -4.76
N PHE A 21 -18.07 21.96 -3.65
CA PHE A 21 -18.31 20.53 -3.53
C PHE A 21 -19.63 20.17 -4.21
N LEU A 22 -19.58 19.32 -5.24
CA LEU A 22 -20.75 18.89 -6.00
C LEU A 22 -21.45 17.71 -5.34
N GLY A 23 -20.70 16.74 -4.84
CA GLY A 23 -21.27 15.56 -4.21
C GLY A 23 -20.29 14.40 -4.01
N GLN A 24 -20.81 13.30 -3.44
CA GLN A 24 -20.05 12.09 -3.15
C GLN A 24 -20.78 10.83 -3.65
N GLY A 25 -20.04 9.97 -4.36
CA GLY A 25 -20.47 8.63 -4.77
C GLY A 25 -19.70 7.54 -4.04
N GLN A 26 -20.32 6.38 -3.85
CA GLN A 26 -19.71 5.24 -3.19
C GLN A 26 -20.10 3.91 -3.86
N ALA A 27 -19.16 2.98 -3.91
CA ALA A 27 -19.40 1.63 -4.44
C ALA A 27 -18.51 0.58 -3.74
N PRO A 28 -18.95 -0.68 -3.67
CA PRO A 28 -18.10 -1.76 -3.16
C PRO A 28 -16.85 -1.91 -4.03
N THR A 29 -15.70 -2.10 -3.39
CA THR A 29 -14.43 -2.28 -4.08
C THR A 29 -14.29 -3.72 -4.58
N THR A 30 -13.96 -3.86 -5.85
CA THR A 30 -13.90 -5.13 -6.60
C THR A 30 -12.59 -5.93 -6.45
N VAL A 31 -11.67 -5.48 -5.59
CA VAL A 31 -10.33 -6.07 -5.42
C VAL A 31 -10.38 -7.51 -4.90
N PHE A 32 -11.32 -7.82 -4.01
CA PHE A 32 -11.37 -9.13 -3.35
C PHE A 32 -11.89 -10.27 -4.25
N GLU A 33 -12.55 -9.94 -5.37
CA GLU A 33 -13.07 -10.90 -6.34
C GLU A 33 -12.09 -11.21 -7.47
N GLY A 34 -10.82 -10.77 -7.35
CA GLY A 34 -9.84 -10.84 -8.44
C GLY A 34 -10.06 -9.78 -9.52
N GLY A 35 -10.94 -8.80 -9.25
CA GLY A 35 -11.28 -7.72 -10.15
C GLY A 35 -10.34 -6.52 -10.05
N ASP A 36 -10.30 -5.76 -11.14
CA ASP A 36 -9.56 -4.51 -11.23
C ASP A 36 -10.19 -3.43 -10.34
N VAL A 37 -9.36 -2.65 -9.63
CA VAL A 37 -9.79 -1.51 -8.79
C VAL A 37 -10.62 -0.50 -9.61
N ARG A 38 -10.36 -0.39 -10.92
CA ARG A 38 -11.07 0.49 -11.85
C ARG A 38 -12.58 0.21 -11.92
N ASN A 39 -13.02 -1.02 -11.65
CA ASN A 39 -14.44 -1.37 -11.66
C ASN A 39 -15.17 -0.75 -10.47
N GLY A 40 -14.58 -0.80 -9.27
CA GLY A 40 -15.10 -0.12 -8.08
C GLY A 40 -15.15 1.40 -8.25
N LEU A 41 -14.13 1.99 -8.89
CA LEU A 41 -14.11 3.41 -9.22
C LEU A 41 -15.22 3.80 -10.20
N SER A 42 -15.41 3.03 -11.27
CA SER A 42 -16.48 3.25 -12.24
C SER A 42 -17.87 3.15 -11.62
N GLY A 43 -18.04 2.22 -10.66
CA GLY A 43 -19.27 2.11 -9.87
C GLY A 43 -19.52 3.33 -8.99
N ALA A 44 -18.48 3.85 -8.33
CA ALA A 44 -18.61 5.02 -7.48
C ALA A 44 -18.90 6.30 -8.28
N ILE A 45 -18.35 6.44 -9.49
CA ILE A 45 -18.67 7.54 -10.42
C ILE A 45 -20.13 7.45 -10.88
N LYS A 46 -20.62 6.26 -11.21
CA LYS A 46 -22.04 6.06 -11.57
C LYS A 46 -22.99 6.40 -10.42
N ASP A 47 -22.65 6.02 -9.18
CA ASP A 47 -23.43 6.41 -8.00
C ASP A 47 -23.47 7.93 -7.81
N LEU A 48 -22.35 8.61 -8.04
CA LEU A 48 -22.29 10.07 -8.04
C LEU A 48 -23.13 10.69 -9.16
N ALA A 49 -23.08 10.16 -10.38
CA ALA A 49 -23.86 10.64 -11.53
C ALA A 49 -25.36 10.53 -11.25
N ASN A 50 -25.80 9.40 -10.69
CA ASN A 50 -27.19 9.20 -10.26
C ASN A 50 -27.61 10.21 -9.18
N LYS A 51 -26.75 10.49 -8.18
CA LYS A 51 -27.04 11.48 -7.13
C LYS A 51 -27.13 12.90 -7.66
N LEU A 52 -26.32 13.23 -8.67
CA LEU A 52 -26.34 14.52 -9.35
C LEU A 52 -27.43 14.60 -10.43
N SER A 53 -28.12 13.50 -10.73
CA SER A 53 -29.13 13.38 -11.79
C SER A 53 -28.58 13.78 -13.16
N VAL A 54 -27.35 13.38 -13.45
CA VAL A 54 -26.66 13.59 -14.74
C VAL A 54 -26.34 12.26 -15.39
N ASP A 55 -26.39 12.20 -16.73
CA ASP A 55 -26.13 10.97 -17.48
C ASP A 55 -24.64 10.59 -17.48
N ASP A 56 -23.75 11.58 -17.49
CA ASP A 56 -22.30 11.37 -17.47
C ASP A 56 -21.57 12.47 -16.69
N ILE A 57 -20.39 12.14 -16.17
CA ILE A 57 -19.52 13.07 -15.45
C ILE A 57 -18.21 13.21 -16.21
N GLU A 58 -18.01 14.36 -16.84
CA GLU A 58 -16.70 14.76 -17.35
C GLU A 58 -15.86 15.38 -16.24
N TYR A 59 -14.59 14.99 -16.17
CA TYR A 59 -13.63 15.49 -15.21
C TYR A 59 -12.32 15.81 -15.93
N ASN A 60 -11.70 16.94 -15.56
CA ASN A 60 -10.38 17.31 -16.08
C ASN A 60 -9.26 16.55 -15.35
N ASP A 61 -9.35 16.50 -14.02
CA ASP A 61 -8.37 15.85 -13.15
C ASP A 61 -9.05 14.83 -12.25
N MET A 62 -8.45 13.64 -12.13
CA MET A 62 -8.90 12.60 -11.21
C MET A 62 -7.75 12.17 -10.30
N PHE A 63 -7.93 12.40 -9.01
CA PHE A 63 -7.01 11.95 -7.97
C PHE A 63 -7.61 10.77 -7.24
N ALA A 64 -6.94 9.61 -7.31
CA ALA A 64 -7.39 8.38 -6.67
C ALA A 64 -6.35 7.89 -5.67
N THR A 65 -6.79 7.63 -4.44
CA THR A 65 -5.98 6.98 -3.40
C THR A 65 -6.62 5.65 -3.03
N SER A 66 -6.01 4.54 -3.47
CA SER A 66 -6.50 3.20 -3.12
C SER A 66 -5.78 2.67 -1.89
N SER A 67 -6.52 2.54 -0.78
CA SER A 67 -6.07 1.79 0.40
C SER A 67 -6.52 0.31 0.36
N ALA A 68 -7.41 -0.05 -0.56
CA ALA A 68 -8.16 -1.30 -0.57
C ALA A 68 -7.42 -2.51 -1.18
N ALA A 69 -6.23 -2.32 -1.75
CA ALA A 69 -5.38 -3.43 -2.24
C ALA A 69 -4.83 -4.34 -1.13
N GLY A 70 -5.21 -4.11 0.14
CA GLY A 70 -4.72 -4.87 1.29
C GLY A 70 -3.38 -4.36 1.85
N GLY A 71 -3.10 -3.07 1.62
CA GLY A 71 -1.84 -2.41 1.98
C GLY A 71 -0.65 -2.91 1.16
N LEU A 72 0.45 -2.15 1.18
CA LEU A 72 1.67 -2.51 0.48
C LEU A 72 2.27 -3.75 1.14
N LYS A 73 1.92 -4.96 0.66
CA LYS A 73 2.43 -6.22 1.24
C LYS A 73 3.93 -6.26 1.05
N MET A 74 4.66 -6.22 2.14
CA MET A 74 6.11 -6.17 2.13
C MET A 74 6.69 -7.33 2.93
N THR A 75 7.80 -7.89 2.47
CA THR A 75 8.66 -8.73 3.30
C THR A 75 9.97 -8.01 3.58
N VAL A 76 10.49 -8.18 4.79
CA VAL A 76 11.73 -7.55 5.23
C VAL A 76 12.78 -8.63 5.49
N HIS A 77 13.95 -8.45 4.92
CA HIS A 77 15.11 -9.31 5.14
C HIS A 77 16.30 -8.48 5.60
N GLY A 78 17.07 -8.94 6.57
CA GLY A 78 18.31 -8.27 6.91
C GLY A 78 19.39 -9.15 7.51
N LEU A 79 20.62 -8.66 7.55
CA LEU A 79 21.76 -9.49 7.94
C LEU A 79 21.77 -9.83 9.45
N VAL A 80 21.49 -8.82 10.28
CA VAL A 80 21.48 -8.91 11.76
C VAL A 80 20.13 -8.44 12.28
N TYR A 81 19.49 -9.28 13.11
CA TYR A 81 18.15 -8.99 13.62
C TYR A 81 18.10 -7.66 14.40
N ASP A 82 19.04 -7.47 15.32
CA ASP A 82 19.01 -6.34 16.25
C ASP A 82 19.35 -4.97 15.66
N MET A 83 19.93 -4.92 14.47
CA MET A 83 20.31 -3.66 13.82
C MET A 83 19.58 -3.49 12.50
N THR A 84 19.94 -4.30 11.49
CA THR A 84 19.46 -4.11 10.12
C THR A 84 17.99 -4.46 9.96
N VAL A 85 17.51 -5.51 10.63
CA VAL A 85 16.11 -5.94 10.49
C VAL A 85 15.18 -5.03 11.25
N LYS A 86 15.53 -4.65 12.49
CA LYS A 86 14.77 -3.65 13.26
C LYS A 86 14.68 -2.34 12.48
N ALA A 87 15.79 -1.78 12.01
CA ALA A 87 15.78 -0.54 11.24
C ALA A 87 14.90 -0.64 9.97
N ALA A 88 15.03 -1.73 9.21
CA ALA A 88 14.24 -1.95 8.00
C ALA A 88 12.74 -2.15 8.30
N LYS A 89 12.41 -2.85 9.38
CA LYS A 89 11.04 -3.03 9.84
C LYS A 89 10.41 -1.69 10.21
N GLU A 90 11.11 -0.87 10.99
CA GLU A 90 10.61 0.45 11.38
C GLU A 90 10.46 1.38 10.17
N ALA A 91 11.40 1.36 9.22
CA ALA A 91 11.27 2.10 7.96
C ALA A 91 10.06 1.65 7.12
N ALA A 92 9.85 0.33 7.02
CA ALA A 92 8.71 -0.24 6.31
C ALA A 92 7.37 0.13 6.97
N LEU A 93 7.27 0.05 8.29
CA LEU A 93 6.08 0.46 9.04
C LEU A 93 5.83 1.96 8.89
N GLY A 94 6.88 2.79 8.97
CA GLY A 94 6.79 4.24 8.77
C GLY A 94 6.31 4.63 7.37
N ALA A 95 6.59 3.80 6.36
CA ALA A 95 6.08 3.95 5.00
C ALA A 95 4.65 3.42 4.80
N GLY A 96 3.99 2.93 5.85
CA GLY A 96 2.64 2.34 5.78
C GLY A 96 2.60 0.94 5.16
N ALA A 97 3.72 0.22 5.11
CA ALA A 97 3.76 -1.12 4.56
C ALA A 97 3.15 -2.16 5.51
N VAL A 98 2.44 -3.14 4.95
CA VAL A 98 1.90 -4.28 5.69
C VAL A 98 2.94 -5.39 5.65
N ILE A 99 3.74 -5.50 6.71
CA ILE A 99 4.82 -6.49 6.79
C ILE A 99 4.24 -7.89 6.99
N ARG A 100 4.43 -8.77 6.01
CA ARG A 100 3.94 -10.16 6.04
C ARG A 100 4.97 -11.17 6.53
N GLN A 101 6.26 -10.85 6.39
CA GLN A 101 7.34 -11.72 6.84
C GLN A 101 8.59 -10.90 7.16
N ILE A 102 9.28 -11.31 8.22
CA ILE A 102 10.57 -10.76 8.63
C ILE A 102 11.57 -11.92 8.71
N THR A 103 12.73 -11.77 8.08
CA THR A 103 13.79 -12.79 8.09
C THR A 103 15.14 -12.15 8.37
N SER A 104 16.06 -12.94 8.95
CA SER A 104 17.41 -12.47 9.23
C SER A 104 18.49 -13.50 8.92
N GLY A 105 19.69 -13.02 8.57
CA GLY A 105 20.84 -13.88 8.33
C GLY A 105 20.74 -14.66 7.02
N ARG A 106 21.16 -15.92 7.00
CA ARG A 106 21.11 -16.73 5.76
C ARG A 106 19.68 -17.19 5.49
N ILE A 107 19.13 -16.78 4.35
CA ILE A 107 17.79 -17.18 3.89
C ILE A 107 17.77 -18.71 3.67
N LYS A 108 16.83 -19.40 4.32
CA LYS A 108 16.62 -20.85 4.13
C LYS A 108 15.65 -21.09 2.97
N ARG A 109 15.69 -22.30 2.38
CA ARG A 109 14.71 -22.71 1.35
C ARG A 109 13.26 -22.59 1.85
N THR A 110 13.01 -22.84 3.12
CA THR A 110 11.69 -22.66 3.75
C THR A 110 11.24 -21.21 3.74
N ASP A 111 12.15 -20.27 3.92
CA ASP A 111 11.84 -18.84 3.91
C ASP A 111 11.51 -18.37 2.50
N LEU A 112 12.23 -18.87 1.50
CA LEU A 112 11.95 -18.60 0.09
C LEU A 112 10.57 -19.11 -0.33
N ASN A 113 10.19 -20.30 0.11
CA ASN A 113 8.86 -20.85 -0.18
C ASN A 113 7.76 -19.99 0.44
N LYS A 114 7.93 -19.56 1.70
CA LYS A 114 7.00 -18.63 2.36
C LYS A 114 6.90 -17.29 1.64
N ILE A 115 8.02 -16.72 1.18
CA ILE A 115 8.01 -15.46 0.42
C ILE A 115 7.22 -15.64 -0.89
N LYS A 116 7.38 -16.77 -1.58
CA LYS A 116 6.62 -17.09 -2.80
C LYS A 116 5.12 -17.24 -2.51
N GLU A 117 4.75 -17.92 -1.43
CA GLU A 117 3.35 -18.07 -1.00
C GLU A 117 2.71 -16.73 -0.63
N ILE A 118 3.46 -15.85 0.04
CA ILE A 118 2.99 -14.50 0.43
C ILE A 118 2.74 -13.60 -0.78
N ASN A 119 3.50 -13.81 -1.87
CA ASN A 119 3.47 -12.99 -3.08
C ASN A 119 3.46 -11.48 -2.74
N PRO A 120 4.54 -10.97 -2.12
CA PRO A 120 4.61 -9.57 -1.69
C PRO A 120 4.76 -8.64 -2.89
N ASN A 121 4.29 -7.41 -2.74
CA ASN A 121 4.49 -6.36 -3.72
C ASN A 121 5.93 -5.83 -3.69
N ILE A 122 6.55 -5.81 -2.50
CA ILE A 122 7.91 -5.31 -2.27
C ILE A 122 8.67 -6.23 -1.33
N ILE A 123 9.96 -6.40 -1.58
CA ILE A 123 10.91 -7.06 -0.68
C ILE A 123 11.96 -6.04 -0.26
N LEU A 124 12.03 -5.71 1.01
CA LEU A 124 13.02 -4.79 1.59
C LEU A 124 14.21 -5.59 2.13
N ILE A 125 15.39 -5.36 1.56
CA ILE A 125 16.63 -6.03 1.99
C ILE A 125 17.53 -4.98 2.66
N ALA A 126 17.88 -5.22 3.93
CA ALA A 126 18.76 -4.36 4.70
C ALA A 126 20.04 -5.10 5.09
N GLY A 127 21.16 -4.63 4.54
CA GLY A 127 22.49 -5.10 4.86
C GLY A 127 23.42 -3.92 5.12
N GLY A 128 24.37 -4.10 6.03
CA GLY A 128 25.39 -3.12 6.36
C GLY A 128 26.68 -3.83 6.76
N VAL A 129 27.79 -3.09 6.70
CA VAL A 129 29.12 -3.63 7.00
C VAL A 129 29.16 -4.07 8.46
N ARG A 130 29.40 -5.36 8.70
CA ARG A 130 29.75 -5.88 10.02
C ARG A 130 31.03 -5.16 10.46
N LEU A 131 30.93 -4.20 11.38
CA LEU A 131 32.10 -3.59 12.00
C LEU A 131 32.79 -4.69 12.81
N TRP A 132 33.75 -5.38 12.19
CA TRP A 132 34.63 -6.32 12.87
C TRP A 132 35.52 -5.52 13.83
N ARG A 133 34.98 -5.17 14.99
CA ARG A 133 35.84 -4.79 16.11
C ARG A 133 36.42 -6.08 16.68
N LYS A 134 37.56 -6.51 16.11
CA LYS A 134 38.48 -7.45 16.77
C LYS A 134 38.71 -6.91 18.18
N ARG A 135 38.26 -7.65 19.18
CA ARG A 135 38.65 -7.42 20.57
C ARG A 135 39.62 -8.52 20.94
N TYR A 136 40.89 -8.32 20.60
CA TYR A 136 42.05 -8.93 21.23
C TYR A 136 43.25 -8.00 21.02
N SER A 137 43.52 -7.16 22.00
CA SER A 137 44.90 -6.90 22.41
C SER A 137 44.87 -6.99 23.93
N TYR A 138 45.45 -8.06 24.45
CA TYR A 138 45.99 -8.06 25.80
C TYR A 138 47.01 -6.93 25.85
N LEU A 139 46.75 -5.92 26.66
CA LEU A 139 47.70 -5.22 27.53
C LEU A 139 46.93 -4.81 28.78
#